data_AF-A0A3D3PJP3-F1
#
_entry.id   AF-A0A3D3PJP3-F1
#
_cell.length_a   1.000
_cell.length_b   1.000
_cell.length_c   1.000
_cell.angle_alpha   90.00
_cell.angle_beta   90.00
_cell.angle_gamma   90.00
#
_symmetry.space_group_name_H-M   'P 1'
#
loop_
_entity.id
_entity.type
_entity.pdbx_description
1 polymer ?
#
loop_
_entity_poly.entity_id
_entity_poly.type
_entity_poly.pdbx_seq_one_letter_code
_entity_poly.pdbx_strand_id
1 'polypeptide(L)'
;LFFDECYNINPLVNAMSAGILKVGKTISATSYGVGNPVYIVGSSTGKDGIHGAAFASKNITEDSVNDLPAVQVGDPFQEKLLLEATLEVIETGAVIGMQDMG
;
A
#
# COMPACT_ATOMS: atom_id res chain seq x y z
N LEU A 1 0.20 -17.64 18.76
CA LEU A 1 1.55 -17.06 18.61
C LEU A 1 2.52 -18.22 18.49
N PHE A 2 3.34 -18.26 17.44
CA PHE A 2 4.27 -19.35 17.17
C PHE A 2 5.70 -18.83 17.29
N PHE A 3 6.58 -19.62 17.87
CA PHE A 3 7.98 -19.27 18.10
C PHE A 3 8.85 -20.43 17.66
N ASP A 4 9.91 -20.11 16.92
CA ASP A 4 10.93 -21.04 16.47
C ASP A 4 12.24 -20.27 16.31
N GLU A 5 13.37 -20.92 16.62
CA GLU A 5 14.70 -20.31 16.54
C GLU A 5 15.03 -19.83 15.12
N CYS A 6 14.43 -20.44 14.08
CA CYS A 6 14.65 -20.02 12.69
C CYS A 6 14.18 -18.58 12.39
N TYR A 7 13.27 -18.02 13.21
CA TYR A 7 12.76 -16.66 13.05
C TYR A 7 13.53 -15.59 13.84
N ASN A 8 14.60 -15.96 14.56
CA ASN A 8 15.37 -15.01 15.38
C ASN A 8 16.02 -13.88 14.56
N ILE A 9 16.42 -14.17 13.31
CA ILE A 9 17.04 -13.19 12.42
C ILE A 9 16.01 -12.59 11.46
N ASN A 10 15.09 -13.41 10.94
CA ASN A 10 14.09 -13.01 9.95
C ASN A 10 12.67 -13.30 10.51
N PRO A 11 12.07 -12.39 11.27
CA PRO A 11 10.71 -12.56 11.75
C PRO A 11 9.70 -12.47 10.60
N LEU A 12 8.65 -13.29 10.65
CA LEU A 12 7.54 -13.21 9.71
C LEU A 12 6.43 -12.32 10.26
N VAL A 13 6.06 -11.29 9.49
CA VAL A 13 4.97 -10.37 9.80
C VAL A 13 3.94 -10.42 8.67
N ASN A 14 2.87 -11.18 8.88
CA ASN A 14 1.75 -11.28 7.93
C ASN A 14 0.56 -10.49 8.46
N ALA A 15 0.01 -9.60 7.64
CA ALA A 15 -1.20 -8.85 7.94
C ALA A 15 -2.31 -9.22 6.93
N MET A 16 -3.49 -9.54 7.44
CA MET A 16 -4.67 -9.85 6.62
C MET A 16 -5.71 -8.73 6.82
N SER A 17 -6.25 -8.22 5.71
CA SER A 17 -7.37 -7.29 5.71
C SER A 17 -8.56 -7.88 4.94
N ALA A 18 -9.76 -7.66 5.44
CA ALA A 18 -11.01 -8.08 4.80
C ALA A 18 -12.08 -7.00 4.98
N GLY A 19 -12.85 -6.75 3.93
CA GLY A 19 -13.94 -5.78 3.91
C GLY A 19 -15.19 -6.38 3.27
N ILE A 20 -16.35 -5.78 3.57
CA ILE A 20 -17.63 -6.13 2.95
C ILE A 20 -18.02 -5.07 1.93
N LEU A 21 -18.60 -5.52 0.82
CA LEU A 21 -19.05 -4.62 -0.24
C LEU A 21 -20.30 -5.18 -0.92
N LYS A 22 -21.19 -4.29 -1.36
CA LYS A 22 -22.39 -4.66 -2.10
C LYS A 22 -22.01 -5.23 -3.47
N VAL A 23 -22.64 -6.32 -3.87
CA VAL A 23 -22.45 -6.94 -5.18
C VAL A 23 -22.61 -5.89 -6.29
N GLY A 24 -21.63 -5.84 -7.20
CA GLY A 24 -21.61 -4.91 -8.32
C GLY A 24 -21.05 -3.51 -8.02
N LYS A 25 -20.65 -3.21 -6.77
CA LYS A 25 -19.99 -1.94 -6.41
C LYS A 25 -18.46 -2.02 -6.35
N THR A 26 -17.88 -3.04 -6.97
CA THR A 26 -16.42 -3.24 -7.02
C THR A 26 -15.80 -2.33 -8.07
N ILE A 27 -14.64 -1.74 -7.75
CA ILE A 27 -13.83 -1.01 -8.74
C ILE A 27 -12.82 -1.94 -9.40
N SER A 28 -12.52 -1.72 -10.67
CA SER A 28 -11.52 -2.50 -11.41
C SER A 28 -10.10 -2.01 -11.12
N ALA A 29 -9.13 -2.92 -11.14
CA ALA A 29 -7.69 -2.59 -11.13
C ALA A 29 -7.16 -2.21 -12.54
N THR A 30 -8.00 -2.27 -13.57
CA THR A 30 -7.64 -1.90 -14.95
C THR A 30 -8.37 -0.65 -15.40
N SER A 31 -7.70 0.22 -16.15
CA SER A 31 -8.31 1.40 -16.76
C SER A 31 -8.39 1.30 -18.29
N TYR A 32 -9.24 2.12 -18.90
CA TYR A 32 -9.39 2.23 -20.35
C TYR A 32 -9.86 3.64 -20.74
N GLY A 33 -9.84 3.95 -22.03
CA GLY A 33 -10.24 5.25 -22.59
C GLY A 33 -9.07 6.21 -22.73
N VAL A 34 -8.69 6.50 -23.97
CA VAL A 34 -7.62 7.46 -24.29
C VAL A 34 -8.05 8.86 -23.86
N GLY A 35 -7.15 9.59 -23.20
CA GLY A 35 -7.40 10.95 -22.73
C GLY A 35 -7.98 11.05 -21.32
N ASN A 36 -8.28 9.93 -20.66
CA ASN A 36 -8.69 9.95 -19.25
C ASN A 36 -7.52 10.43 -18.36
N PRO A 37 -7.76 11.39 -17.45
CA PRO A 37 -6.74 11.83 -16.52
C PRO A 37 -6.40 10.75 -15.48
N VAL A 38 -5.16 10.78 -14.99
CA VAL A 38 -4.69 9.95 -13.87
C VAL A 38 -4.43 10.86 -12.68
N TYR A 39 -4.98 10.49 -11.53
CA TYR A 39 -4.81 11.24 -10.28
C TYR A 39 -4.03 10.39 -9.29
N ILE A 40 -3.10 11.03 -8.58
CA ILE A 40 -2.46 10.48 -7.38
C ILE A 40 -3.06 11.23 -6.20
N VAL A 41 -3.65 10.51 -5.26
CA VAL A 41 -4.37 11.07 -4.12
C VAL A 41 -3.93 10.35 -2.85
N GLY A 42 -3.67 11.12 -1.80
CA GLY A 42 -3.17 10.61 -0.53
C GLY A 42 -2.19 11.60 0.08
N SER A 43 -1.29 11.10 0.92
CA SER A 43 -0.22 11.88 1.55
C SER A 43 0.75 12.47 0.53
N SER A 44 1.39 13.59 0.89
CA SER A 44 2.49 14.16 0.12
C SER A 44 3.62 13.15 -0.06
N THR A 45 4.12 13.00 -1.29
CA THR A 45 5.23 12.09 -1.57
C THR A 45 6.52 12.58 -0.91
N GLY A 46 7.07 11.75 -0.01
CA GLY A 46 8.34 11.99 0.68
C GLY A 46 9.53 11.24 0.07
N LYS A 47 10.65 11.23 0.80
CA LYS A 47 11.83 10.39 0.46
C LYS A 47 11.80 9.02 1.13
N ASP A 48 10.78 8.76 1.95
CA ASP A 48 10.63 7.52 2.71
C ASP A 48 10.33 6.36 1.77
N GLY A 49 10.92 5.20 2.01
CA GLY A 49 10.66 4.00 1.19
C GLY A 49 11.32 4.00 -0.20
N ILE A 50 12.17 4.98 -0.53
CA ILE A 50 12.94 4.94 -1.78
C ILE A 50 13.84 3.69 -1.75
N HIS A 51 13.66 2.80 -2.74
CA HIS A 51 14.27 1.45 -2.84
C HIS A 51 13.68 0.39 -1.90
N GLY A 52 12.53 0.61 -1.27
CA GLY A 52 11.86 -0.36 -0.39
C GLY A 52 11.61 -1.72 -1.04
N ALA A 53 11.15 -1.75 -2.30
CA ALA A 53 10.94 -2.99 -3.04
C ALA A 53 12.24 -3.79 -3.28
N ALA A 54 13.35 -3.08 -3.53
CA ALA A 54 14.67 -3.70 -3.69
C ALA A 54 15.21 -4.18 -2.33
N PHE A 55 15.00 -3.40 -1.26
CA PHE A 55 15.35 -3.77 0.10
C PHE A 55 14.63 -5.05 0.55
N ALA A 56 13.32 -5.15 0.32
CA ALA A 56 12.52 -6.35 0.62
C ALA A 56 12.99 -7.61 -0.15
N SER A 57 13.80 -7.44 -1.19
CA SER A 57 14.32 -8.53 -2.03
C SER A 57 15.79 -8.87 -1.75
N LYS A 58 16.48 -8.14 -0.86
CA LYS A 58 17.89 -8.38 -0.50
C LYS A 58 18.01 -9.25 0.74
N ASN A 59 19.15 -9.96 0.86
CA ASN A 59 19.49 -10.63 2.11
C ASN A 59 19.79 -9.59 3.19
N ILE A 60 19.22 -9.78 4.38
CA ILE A 60 19.51 -8.96 5.55
C ILE A 60 20.90 -9.32 6.06
N THR A 61 21.80 -8.34 6.11
CA THR A 61 23.17 -8.47 6.65
C THR A 61 23.42 -7.38 7.70
N GLU A 62 24.57 -7.40 8.38
CA GLU A 62 24.93 -6.35 9.34
C GLU A 62 24.97 -4.95 8.71
N ASP A 63 25.24 -4.85 7.40
CA ASP A 63 25.24 -3.59 6.65
C ASP A 63 23.84 -3.05 6.32
N SER A 64 22.79 -3.89 6.42
CA SER A 64 21.39 -3.52 6.15
C SER A 64 20.84 -2.47 7.13
N VAL A 65 21.55 -2.19 8.22
CA VAL A 65 21.26 -1.06 9.13
C VAL A 65 21.35 0.29 8.39
N ASN A 66 22.16 0.39 7.34
CA ASN A 66 22.24 1.61 6.52
C ASN A 66 21.04 1.80 5.57
N ASP A 67 20.23 0.75 5.37
CA ASP A 67 19.01 0.77 4.54
C ASP A 67 17.75 1.14 5.35
N LEU A 68 17.88 1.48 6.64
CA LEU A 68 16.80 2.01 7.49
C LEU A 68 15.96 3.16 6.87
N PRO A 69 16.50 4.05 6.00
CA PRO A 69 15.68 5.04 5.30
C PRO A 69 14.60 4.45 4.37
N ALA A 70 14.64 3.14 4.09
CA ALA A 70 13.66 2.44 3.27
C ALA A 70 12.35 2.09 4.02
N VAL A 71 12.25 2.38 5.32
CA VAL A 71 11.04 2.11 6.11
C VAL A 71 10.02 3.25 5.91
N GLN A 72 8.83 2.93 5.40
CA GLN A 72 7.73 3.87 5.31
C GLN A 72 7.19 4.23 6.69
N VAL A 73 6.93 5.53 6.91
CA VAL A 73 6.20 6.02 8.07
C VAL A 73 4.74 6.21 7.66
N GLY A 74 3.85 5.35 8.16
CA GLY A 74 2.42 5.44 7.90
C GLY A 74 1.72 6.53 8.71
N ASP A 75 0.73 7.19 8.11
CA ASP A 75 -0.20 8.10 8.80
C ASP A 75 -1.62 7.48 8.77
N PRO A 76 -2.04 6.79 9.85
CA PRO A 76 -3.32 6.10 9.87
C PRO A 76 -4.52 7.06 9.82
N PHE A 77 -4.35 8.33 10.17
CA PHE A 77 -5.42 9.32 10.10
C PHE A 77 -5.66 9.76 8.66
N GLN A 78 -4.59 9.99 7.89
CA GLN A 78 -4.68 10.24 6.46
C GLN A 78 -5.22 9.02 5.71
N GLU A 79 -4.78 7.81 6.07
CA GLU A 79 -5.31 6.57 5.47
C GLU A 79 -6.82 6.41 5.71
N LYS A 80 -7.32 6.78 6.90
CA LYS A 80 -8.77 6.77 7.16
C LYS A 80 -9.51 7.75 6.26
N LEU A 81 -9.00 8.96 6.08
CA LEU A 81 -9.62 9.94 5.18
C LEU A 81 -9.58 9.46 3.72
N LEU A 82 -8.46 8.87 3.29
CA LEU A 82 -8.31 8.31 1.95
C LEU A 82 -9.30 7.17 1.70
N LEU A 83 -9.50 6.29 2.68
CA LEU A 83 -10.49 5.21 2.60
C LEU A 83 -11.91 5.75 2.39
N GLU A 84 -12.34 6.71 3.21
CA GLU A 84 -13.69 7.30 3.10
C GLU A 84 -13.88 8.02 1.76
N ALA A 85 -12.91 8.85 1.36
CA ALA A 85 -12.95 9.56 0.08
C ALA A 85 -12.98 8.59 -1.12
N THR A 86 -12.25 7.48 -1.02
CA THR A 86 -12.24 6.42 -2.05
C THR A 86 -13.61 5.76 -2.18
N LEU A 87 -14.25 5.40 -1.07
CA LEU A 87 -15.59 4.81 -1.10
C LEU A 87 -16.63 5.80 -1.65
N GLU A 88 -16.53 7.08 -1.28
CA GLU A 88 -17.42 8.13 -1.77
C GLU A 88 -17.27 8.38 -3.28
N VAL A 89 -16.03 8.46 -3.80
CA VAL A 89 -15.82 8.70 -5.23
C VAL A 89 -16.23 7.52 -6.11
N ILE A 90 -16.08 6.28 -5.62
CA ILE A 90 -16.52 5.08 -6.34
C ILE A 90 -18.04 5.10 -6.55
N GLU A 91 -18.81 5.57 -5.57
CA GLU A 91 -20.28 5.71 -5.66
C GLU A 91 -20.71 6.66 -6.80
N THR A 92 -19.86 7.62 -7.21
CA THR A 92 -20.18 8.58 -8.28
C THR A 92 -20.13 7.97 -9.69
N GLY A 93 -19.43 6.83 -9.86
CA GLY A 93 -19.19 6.22 -11.18
C GLY A 93 -18.18 6.97 -12.06
N ALA A 94 -17.52 8.02 -11.55
CA ALA A 94 -16.50 8.77 -12.30
C ALA A 94 -15.16 8.01 -12.41
N VAL A 95 -14.94 6.99 -11.58
CA VAL A 95 -13.69 6.22 -11.55
C VAL A 95 -13.86 4.94 -12.37
N ILE A 96 -12.98 4.74 -13.36
CA ILE A 96 -12.98 3.56 -14.23
C ILE A 96 -12.05 2.47 -13.69
N GLY A 97 -10.95 2.86 -13.04
CA GLY A 97 -10.04 1.95 -12.38
C GLY A 97 -9.27 2.64 -11.26
N MET A 98 -8.84 1.86 -10.28
CA MET A 98 -8.12 2.33 -9.10
C MET A 98 -7.08 1.30 -8.67
N GLN A 99 -5.92 1.78 -8.25
CA GLN A 99 -4.80 0.96 -7.79
C GLN A 99 -4.12 1.67 -6.63
N ASP A 100 -3.76 0.91 -5.59
CA ASP A 100 -2.96 1.41 -4.47
C ASP A 100 -1.49 1.60 -4.84
N MET A 101 -0.79 2.41 -4.06
CA MET A 101 0.66 2.61 -4.16
C MET A 101 1.33 1.99 -2.94
N GLY A 102 2.09 0.92 -3.17
CA GLY A 102 2.95 0.26 -2.17
C GLY A 102 4.41 0.70 -2.28
#